data_AF-A0A8H4LWH2-F1
#
_entry.id   AF-A0A8H4LWH2-F1
#
_cell.length_a   1.000
_cell.length_b   1.000
_cell.length_c   1.000
_cell.angle_alpha   90.00
_cell.angle_beta   90.00
_cell.angle_gamma   90.00
#
_symmetry.space_group_name_H-M   'P 1'
#
loop_
_entity.id
_entity.type
_entity.pdbx_description
1 polymer ?
#
loop_
_entity_poly.entity_id
_entity_poly.type
_entity_poly.pdbx_seq_one_letter_code
_entity_poly.pdbx_strand_id
1 'polypeptide(L)'
;MASLSFRFQWLPCDVSVDGRGRTRIDSYINNLHPMDHGGLYDVVNGFIERSLPAWDVIYQWPTTFCFQRLRAARVGPKCGTRELCEKVYECRPMNRPLNGGETERQDDEERQDGFEESERARLDSEWFEATHPVEVPDVVTASQASQRASQTPSRQPDEPHQFRLQPKDVKHSGFFNGASRIQVIVKLANIHLTPEQPTYDGGSWHIEGQLNEHICATALYYYDNDNITESRLAFRARSNVEELRSALEYEQWDYRSISRTFAIDAVPGRDTTLQDVGSILTREGRALFFPNLFQHRVEPFSLVDRSRPGHRKILALFLVDPAIPIISTANVPPQQPHWRPGGGEAEGDAISEAEARRIREELMAERSALQSKTTERLRAADFNFCEH
;
A
#
# COMPACT_ATOMS: atom_id res chain seq x y z
N MET A 1 -12.29 3.51 2.93
CA MET A 1 -13.01 2.28 2.51
C MET A 1 -13.12 2.30 1.00
N ALA A 2 -12.90 1.17 0.32
CA ALA A 2 -13.00 1.10 -1.14
C ALA A 2 -14.40 1.52 -1.62
N SER A 3 -14.50 1.96 -2.87
CA SER A 3 -15.77 2.31 -3.51
C SER A 3 -16.56 1.07 -3.96
N LEU A 4 -17.89 1.16 -3.98
CA LEU A 4 -18.79 0.14 -4.52
C LEU A 4 -19.25 0.52 -5.94
N SER A 5 -19.21 -0.42 -6.89
CA SER A 5 -19.92 -0.28 -8.18
C SER A 5 -21.16 -1.16 -8.18
N PHE A 6 -22.25 -0.61 -8.71
CA PHE A 6 -23.49 -1.35 -8.98
C PHE A 6 -23.65 -1.71 -10.46
N ARG A 7 -22.70 -1.28 -11.30
CA ARG A 7 -22.79 -1.40 -12.77
C ARG A 7 -21.79 -2.39 -13.33
N PHE A 8 -20.62 -2.48 -12.71
CA PHE A 8 -19.50 -3.24 -13.25
C PHE A 8 -18.84 -4.12 -12.19
N GLN A 9 -18.36 -5.28 -12.63
CA GLN A 9 -17.63 -6.22 -11.80
C GLN A 9 -16.62 -6.96 -12.66
N TRP A 10 -15.39 -7.12 -12.17
CA TRP A 10 -14.47 -8.09 -12.70
C TRP A 10 -14.95 -9.53 -12.45
N LEU A 11 -14.83 -10.37 -13.47
CA LEU A 11 -15.21 -11.77 -13.39
C LEU A 11 -14.00 -12.62 -12.98
N PRO A 12 -13.99 -13.20 -11.77
CA PRO A 12 -13.00 -14.20 -11.41
C PRO A 12 -13.24 -15.49 -12.20
N CYS A 13 -12.21 -16.33 -12.31
CA CYS A 13 -12.39 -17.74 -12.58
C CYS A 13 -12.52 -18.54 -11.28
N ASP A 14 -13.26 -19.65 -11.36
CA ASP A 14 -13.42 -20.60 -10.27
C ASP A 14 -12.23 -21.57 -10.26
N VAL A 15 -11.69 -21.83 -9.08
CA VAL A 15 -10.56 -22.75 -8.88
C VAL A 15 -10.91 -23.72 -7.75
N SER A 16 -10.92 -25.01 -8.03
CA SER A 16 -11.02 -26.03 -6.99
C SER A 16 -9.70 -26.19 -6.26
N VAL A 17 -9.79 -26.39 -4.95
CA VAL A 17 -8.65 -26.68 -4.06
C VAL A 17 -8.92 -28.02 -3.39
N ASP A 18 -8.01 -28.98 -3.58
CA ASP A 18 -8.16 -30.29 -2.95
C ASP A 18 -7.60 -30.31 -1.52
N GLY A 19 -7.84 -31.41 -0.79
CA GLY A 19 -7.36 -31.58 0.59
C GLY A 19 -5.84 -31.64 0.74
N ARG A 20 -5.08 -31.70 -0.36
CA ARG A 20 -3.60 -31.69 -0.38
C ARG A 20 -3.05 -30.33 -0.83
N GLY A 21 -3.90 -29.34 -1.10
CA GLY A 21 -3.48 -28.02 -1.55
C GLY A 21 -3.19 -27.94 -3.05
N ARG A 22 -3.68 -28.89 -3.85
CA ARG A 22 -3.58 -28.84 -5.32
C ARG A 22 -4.72 -28.02 -5.90
N THR A 23 -4.46 -27.32 -6.99
CA THR A 23 -5.48 -26.50 -7.66
C THR A 23 -5.82 -26.96 -9.06
N ARG A 24 -7.07 -26.71 -9.45
CA ARG A 24 -7.50 -26.79 -10.83
C ARG A 24 -8.45 -25.65 -11.16
N ILE A 25 -8.15 -24.93 -12.23
CA ILE A 25 -9.05 -23.92 -12.80
C ILE A 25 -10.24 -24.65 -13.43
N ASP A 26 -11.44 -24.40 -12.91
CA ASP A 26 -12.68 -25.09 -13.31
C ASP A 26 -13.52 -24.27 -14.32
N SER A 27 -13.28 -22.96 -14.44
CA SER A 27 -13.95 -22.08 -15.43
C SER A 27 -12.93 -21.29 -16.26
N TYR A 28 -13.36 -20.68 -17.36
CA TYR A 28 -12.42 -19.94 -18.22
C TYR A 28 -11.88 -18.68 -17.52
N ILE A 29 -10.63 -18.31 -17.80
CA ILE A 29 -10.04 -17.03 -17.39
C ILE A 29 -10.54 -15.95 -18.34
N ASN A 30 -11.13 -14.87 -17.81
CA ASN A 30 -11.66 -13.81 -18.64
C ASN A 30 -10.58 -13.19 -19.55
N ASN A 31 -10.89 -13.03 -20.84
CA ASN A 31 -9.95 -12.60 -21.89
C ASN A 31 -8.72 -13.52 -22.12
N LEU A 32 -8.78 -14.79 -21.69
CA LEU A 32 -7.79 -15.80 -22.10
C LEU A 32 -8.46 -17.07 -22.65
N HIS A 33 -8.31 -17.33 -23.95
CA HIS A 33 -8.94 -18.48 -24.61
C HIS A 33 -8.40 -19.82 -24.07
N PRO A 34 -9.24 -20.75 -23.58
CA PRO A 34 -8.80 -21.97 -22.91
C PRO A 34 -8.08 -22.98 -23.82
N MET A 35 -8.45 -23.08 -25.10
CA MET A 35 -7.80 -24.02 -26.04
C MET A 35 -6.51 -23.42 -26.62
N ASP A 36 -6.62 -22.27 -27.29
CA ASP A 36 -5.49 -21.57 -27.94
C ASP A 36 -4.35 -21.22 -26.97
N HIS A 37 -4.66 -21.01 -25.68
CA HIS A 37 -3.67 -20.66 -24.66
C HIS A 37 -3.59 -21.69 -23.53
N GLY A 38 -3.87 -22.97 -23.79
CA GLY A 38 -3.86 -24.04 -22.78
C GLY A 38 -2.58 -24.09 -21.94
N GLY A 39 -1.41 -23.91 -22.55
CA GLY A 39 -0.14 -23.86 -21.81
C GLY A 39 -0.03 -22.70 -20.82
N LEU A 40 -0.70 -21.55 -21.09
CA LEU A 40 -0.75 -20.44 -20.15
C LEU A 40 -1.70 -20.73 -18.99
N TYR A 41 -2.79 -21.50 -19.20
CA TYR A 41 -3.64 -21.97 -18.12
C TYR A 41 -2.86 -22.85 -17.13
N ASP A 42 -1.97 -23.72 -17.61
CA ASP A 42 -1.12 -24.55 -16.76
C ASP A 42 -0.17 -23.69 -15.92
N VAL A 43 0.44 -22.66 -16.52
CA VAL A 43 1.32 -21.71 -15.83
C VAL A 43 0.56 -20.92 -14.78
N VAL A 44 -0.63 -20.39 -15.12
CA VAL A 44 -1.47 -19.63 -14.18
C VAL A 44 -1.93 -20.52 -13.03
N ASN A 45 -2.40 -21.74 -13.31
CA ASN A 45 -2.80 -22.70 -12.29
C ASN A 45 -1.63 -23.03 -11.36
N GLY A 46 -0.44 -23.28 -11.92
CA GLY A 46 0.77 -23.52 -11.14
C GLY A 46 1.16 -22.33 -10.24
N PHE A 47 0.94 -21.10 -10.70
CA PHE A 47 1.18 -19.92 -9.86
C PHE A 47 0.11 -19.74 -8.78
N ILE A 48 -1.17 -20.04 -9.07
CA ILE A 48 -2.24 -20.07 -8.07
C ILE A 48 -1.92 -21.08 -6.96
N GLU A 49 -1.56 -22.32 -7.32
CA GLU A 49 -1.17 -23.39 -6.37
C GLU A 49 -0.04 -22.92 -5.44
N ARG A 50 1.00 -22.29 -6.01
CA ARG A 50 2.15 -21.77 -5.25
C ARG A 50 1.83 -20.53 -4.40
N SER A 51 0.74 -19.84 -4.71
CA SER A 51 0.30 -18.64 -3.98
C SER A 51 -0.50 -18.96 -2.73
N LEU A 52 -1.12 -20.16 -2.64
CA LEU A 52 -2.00 -20.55 -1.54
C LEU A 52 -1.40 -20.35 -0.15
N PRO A 53 -0.14 -20.76 0.15
CA PRO A 53 0.40 -20.62 1.49
C PRO A 53 0.53 -19.16 1.93
N ALA A 54 0.99 -18.28 1.02
CA ALA A 54 1.14 -16.87 1.31
C ALA A 54 -0.21 -16.16 1.45
N TRP A 55 -1.17 -16.50 0.58
CA TRP A 55 -2.54 -15.98 0.69
C TRP A 55 -3.26 -16.45 1.95
N ASP A 56 -3.10 -17.71 2.37
CA ASP A 56 -3.73 -18.20 3.60
C ASP A 56 -3.19 -17.49 4.84
N VAL A 57 -1.89 -17.15 4.87
CA VAL A 57 -1.31 -16.31 5.93
C VAL A 57 -1.94 -14.92 5.93
N ILE A 58 -2.06 -14.28 4.77
CA ILE A 58 -2.69 -12.97 4.63
C ILE A 58 -4.16 -13.02 5.04
N TYR A 59 -4.88 -14.07 4.64
CA TYR A 59 -6.30 -14.25 4.94
C TYR A 59 -6.56 -14.43 6.43
N GLN A 60 -5.66 -15.11 7.14
CA GLN A 60 -5.73 -15.29 8.59
C GLN A 60 -5.22 -14.07 9.37
N TRP A 61 -4.62 -13.08 8.72
CA TRP A 61 -4.03 -11.94 9.41
C TRP A 61 -4.98 -11.23 10.38
N PRO A 62 -6.25 -10.92 10.03
CA PRO A 62 -7.14 -10.19 10.94
C PRO A 62 -7.44 -10.91 12.26
N THR A 63 -7.34 -12.24 12.30
CA THR A 63 -7.77 -13.06 13.45
C THR A 63 -6.62 -13.76 14.15
N THR A 64 -5.63 -14.22 13.40
CA THR A 64 -4.55 -15.08 13.91
C THR A 64 -3.24 -14.32 14.04
N PHE A 65 -2.99 -13.39 13.12
CA PHE A 65 -1.72 -12.67 13.02
C PHE A 65 -1.90 -11.16 13.17
N CYS A 66 -2.96 -10.70 13.85
CA CYS A 66 -3.24 -9.29 13.97
C CYS A 66 -2.13 -8.63 14.80
N PHE A 67 -1.40 -7.70 14.20
CA PHE A 67 -0.37 -6.93 14.89
C PHE A 67 -0.37 -5.51 14.39
N GLN A 68 0.02 -4.60 15.29
CA GLN A 68 0.19 -3.19 14.97
C GLN A 68 1.64 -2.91 14.65
N ARG A 69 1.91 -2.32 13.46
CA ARG A 69 3.28 -2.07 12.97
C ARG A 69 4.05 -1.08 13.85
N LEU A 70 3.38 -0.01 14.30
CA LEU A 70 3.95 1.07 15.08
C LEU A 70 3.02 1.37 16.25
N ARG A 71 3.58 1.35 17.47
CA ARG A 71 2.91 1.81 18.68
C ARG A 71 3.71 2.96 19.26
N ALA A 72 3.05 4.09 19.49
CA ALA A 72 3.63 5.25 20.12
C ALA A 72 2.60 5.83 21.08
N ALA A 73 2.95 5.89 22.37
CA ALA A 73 2.13 6.59 23.37
C ALA A 73 2.50 8.07 23.47
N ARG A 74 3.73 8.43 23.09
CA ARG A 74 4.22 9.80 23.08
C ARG A 74 5.09 10.04 21.87
N VAL A 75 4.97 11.23 21.28
CA VAL A 75 5.83 11.72 20.20
C VAL A 75 6.33 13.11 20.57
N GLY A 76 7.62 13.36 20.34
CA GLY A 76 8.22 14.65 20.59
C GLY A 76 9.75 14.64 20.46
N PRO A 77 10.39 15.82 20.53
CA PRO A 77 11.84 15.93 20.55
C PRO A 77 12.43 15.44 21.89
N LYS A 78 13.59 14.80 21.82
CA LYS A 78 14.47 14.61 22.98
C LYS A 78 15.33 15.86 23.14
N CYS A 79 14.93 16.77 24.03
CA CYS A 79 15.66 18.02 24.26
C CYS A 79 17.08 17.77 24.81
N GLY A 80 18.10 18.06 24.00
CA GLY A 80 19.51 18.03 24.39
C GLY A 80 20.01 19.33 25.05
N THR A 81 19.21 20.40 25.02
CA THR A 81 19.60 21.74 25.49
C THR A 81 18.61 22.30 26.49
N ARG A 82 18.33 21.51 27.53
CA ARG A 82 17.31 21.80 28.54
C ARG A 82 17.45 23.18 29.19
N GLU A 83 18.69 23.61 29.47
CA GLU A 83 19.00 24.92 30.07
C GLU A 83 18.60 26.12 29.20
N LEU A 84 18.50 25.93 27.88
CA LEU A 84 18.07 26.97 26.94
C LEU A 84 16.55 26.95 26.80
N CYS A 85 15.97 25.76 26.63
CA CYS A 85 14.53 25.62 26.38
C CYS A 85 13.68 25.89 27.63
N GLU A 86 14.17 25.57 28.84
CA GLU A 86 13.44 25.87 30.09
C GLU A 86 13.28 27.37 30.35
N LYS A 87 14.18 28.22 29.84
CA LYS A 87 14.09 29.69 30.01
C LYS A 87 12.87 30.30 29.32
N VAL A 88 12.45 29.67 28.23
CA VAL A 88 11.31 30.09 27.41
C VAL A 88 10.13 29.11 27.50
N TYR A 89 10.25 28.10 28.36
CA TYR A 89 9.25 27.05 28.60
C TYR A 89 8.83 26.24 27.35
N GLU A 90 9.66 26.22 26.31
CA GLU A 90 9.33 25.58 25.03
C GLU A 90 10.58 25.20 24.23
N CYS A 91 10.52 24.11 23.46
CA CYS A 91 11.59 23.71 22.54
C CYS A 91 11.37 24.34 21.17
N ARG A 92 12.10 25.43 20.86
CA ARG A 92 12.01 26.11 19.56
C ARG A 92 13.37 26.20 18.86
N PRO A 93 13.41 26.21 17.51
CA PRO A 93 14.63 26.49 16.76
C PRO A 93 15.32 27.82 17.16
N MET A 94 14.52 28.82 17.52
CA MET A 94 14.99 30.13 17.97
C MET A 94 15.77 30.12 19.28
N ASN A 95 15.73 29.02 20.03
CA ASN A 95 16.54 28.87 21.23
C ASN A 95 18.04 28.68 20.90
N ARG A 96 18.39 28.54 19.62
CA ARG A 96 19.78 28.49 19.17
C ARG A 96 20.55 29.73 19.65
N PRO A 97 21.69 29.54 20.32
CA PRO A 97 22.62 30.62 20.63
C PRO A 97 23.16 31.28 19.35
N LEU A 98 23.24 32.61 19.35
CA LEU A 98 23.77 33.38 18.23
C LEU A 98 25.29 33.20 18.10
N ASN A 99 25.80 33.10 16.87
CA ASN A 99 27.23 33.13 16.59
C ASN A 99 27.78 34.57 16.66
N GLY A 100 29.10 34.71 16.72
CA GLY A 100 29.75 36.01 16.71
C GLY A 100 29.44 36.79 15.43
N GLY A 101 28.94 38.02 15.57
CA GLY A 101 28.59 38.89 14.45
C GLY A 101 27.14 38.79 13.96
N GLU A 102 26.36 37.86 14.52
CA GLU A 102 24.92 37.82 14.29
C GLU A 102 24.21 38.97 15.05
N THR A 103 23.26 39.64 14.39
CA THR A 103 22.42 40.67 15.03
C THR A 103 21.56 40.06 16.14
N GLU A 104 21.20 40.84 17.16
CA GLU A 104 20.26 40.40 18.20
C GLU A 104 18.91 40.02 17.58
N ARG A 105 18.25 39.01 18.17
CA ARG A 105 16.91 38.57 17.74
C ARG A 105 15.91 39.69 17.99
N GLN A 106 15.03 39.91 17.02
CA GLN A 106 13.91 40.83 17.17
C GLN A 106 12.66 40.06 17.59
N ASP A 107 11.74 40.74 18.29
CA ASP A 107 10.42 40.19 18.52
C ASP A 107 9.75 39.92 17.17
N ASP A 108 9.11 38.75 17.06
CA ASP A 108 8.37 38.30 15.87
C ASP A 108 9.19 38.18 14.58
N GLU A 109 10.53 38.06 14.67
CA GLU A 109 11.42 37.84 13.52
C GLU A 109 10.95 36.68 12.62
N GLU A 110 10.38 35.61 13.21
CA GLU A 110 9.79 34.46 12.48
C GLU A 110 8.64 34.81 11.56
N ARG A 111 7.90 35.89 11.84
CA ARG A 111 6.71 36.29 11.08
C ARG A 111 7.05 37.25 9.95
N GLN A 112 8.32 37.64 9.81
CA GLN A 112 8.75 38.55 8.77
C GLN A 112 8.84 37.81 7.42
N ASP A 113 8.39 38.50 6.36
CA ASP A 113 8.47 37.97 5.00
C ASP A 113 9.93 37.62 4.64
N GLY A 114 10.15 36.38 4.19
CA GLY A 114 11.47 35.88 3.80
C GLY A 114 12.33 35.34 4.96
N PHE A 115 11.84 35.32 6.20
CA PHE A 115 12.58 34.71 7.31
C PHE A 115 12.86 33.23 7.06
N GLU A 116 11.87 32.46 6.61
CA GLU A 116 12.00 31.01 6.36
C GLU A 116 13.12 30.67 5.36
N GLU A 117 13.37 31.54 4.38
CA GLU A 117 14.42 31.39 3.37
C GLU A 117 15.78 31.97 3.80
N SER A 118 15.84 32.60 4.97
CA SER A 118 17.04 33.25 5.47
C SER A 118 18.09 32.26 5.98
N GLU A 119 19.36 32.68 5.93
CA GLU A 119 20.46 31.91 6.52
C GLU A 119 20.25 31.68 8.03
N ARG A 120 19.61 32.64 8.72
CA ARG A 120 19.27 32.53 10.14
C ARG A 120 18.31 31.36 10.40
N ALA A 121 17.21 31.28 9.66
CA ALA A 121 16.24 30.20 9.81
C ALA A 121 16.84 28.83 9.47
N ARG A 122 17.74 28.77 8.48
CA ARG A 122 18.50 27.56 8.15
C ARG A 122 19.37 27.11 9.33
N LEU A 123 20.17 28.00 9.91
CA LEU A 123 21.04 27.70 11.06
C LEU A 123 20.25 27.30 12.32
N ASP A 124 19.15 28.01 12.60
CA ASP A 124 18.24 27.70 13.72
C ASP A 124 17.65 26.29 13.55
N SER A 125 17.22 25.94 12.33
CA SER A 125 16.68 24.62 12.00
C SER A 125 17.73 23.53 12.13
N GLU A 126 18.93 23.70 11.55
CA GLU A 126 20.03 22.73 11.63
C GLU A 126 20.46 22.47 13.09
N TRP A 127 20.57 23.53 13.90
CA TRP A 127 20.85 23.39 15.32
C TRP A 127 19.75 22.61 16.04
N PHE A 128 18.48 22.94 15.78
CA PHE A 128 17.36 22.25 16.40
C PHE A 128 17.36 20.78 16.02
N GLU A 129 17.61 20.45 14.75
CA GLU A 129 17.70 19.05 14.32
C GLU A 129 18.81 18.27 15.02
N ALA A 130 19.97 18.90 15.21
CA ALA A 130 21.11 18.29 15.87
C ALA A 130 20.90 18.12 17.39
N THR A 131 20.21 19.05 18.03
CA THR A 131 20.06 19.09 19.50
C THR A 131 18.74 18.54 20.02
N HIS A 132 17.74 18.39 19.15
CA HIS A 132 16.41 17.89 19.45
C HIS A 132 16.03 16.72 18.52
N PRO A 133 16.74 15.58 18.60
CA PRO A 133 16.39 14.39 17.82
C PRO A 133 14.98 13.91 18.20
N VAL A 134 14.19 13.53 17.18
CA VAL A 134 12.83 13.02 17.38
C VAL A 134 12.88 11.66 18.08
N GLU A 135 12.05 11.47 19.10
CA GLU A 135 11.81 10.15 19.66
C GLU A 135 10.99 9.31 18.69
N VAL A 136 11.68 8.41 17.97
CA VAL A 136 11.03 7.43 17.09
C VAL A 136 10.84 6.10 17.83
N PRO A 137 9.64 5.50 17.80
CA PRO A 137 9.42 4.15 18.31
C PRO A 137 10.22 3.15 17.47
N ASP A 138 11.16 2.45 18.12
CA ASP A 138 11.83 1.31 17.52
C ASP A 138 11.00 0.03 17.65
N VAL A 139 11.28 -0.97 16.80
CA VAL A 139 10.75 -2.32 16.97
C VAL A 139 11.25 -2.87 18.31
N VAL A 140 10.36 -2.99 19.30
CA VAL A 140 10.70 -3.58 20.60
C VAL A 140 10.80 -5.10 20.41
N THR A 141 12.03 -5.61 20.46
CA THR A 141 12.28 -7.06 20.50
C THR A 141 11.95 -7.63 21.87
N ALA A 142 11.68 -8.93 21.96
CA ALA A 142 11.40 -9.60 23.23
C ALA A 142 12.51 -9.39 24.29
N SER A 143 13.78 -9.37 23.87
CA SER A 143 14.91 -9.09 24.75
C SER A 143 14.92 -7.64 25.26
N GLN A 144 14.55 -6.67 24.42
CA GLN A 144 14.47 -5.25 24.80
C GLN A 144 13.26 -4.97 25.69
N ALA A 145 12.11 -5.61 25.43
CA ALA A 145 10.92 -5.54 26.28
C ALA A 145 11.25 -5.94 27.72
N SER A 146 11.92 -7.10 27.90
CA SER A 146 12.33 -7.59 29.22
C SER A 146 13.33 -6.66 29.92
N GLN A 147 14.27 -6.07 29.18
CA GLN A 147 15.25 -5.12 29.75
C GLN A 147 14.61 -3.79 30.14
N ARG A 148 13.69 -3.24 29.33
CA ARG A 148 13.00 -1.96 29.63
C ARG A 148 12.02 -2.08 30.79
N ALA A 149 11.31 -3.21 30.89
CA ALA A 149 10.44 -3.51 32.02
C ALA A 149 11.19 -3.49 33.37
N SER A 150 12.48 -3.84 33.37
CA SER A 150 13.32 -3.80 34.58
C SER A 150 13.82 -2.41 34.96
N GLN A 151 13.77 -1.42 34.06
CA GLN A 151 14.31 -0.06 34.28
C GLN A 151 13.24 1.00 34.58
N THR A 152 11.98 0.76 34.20
CA THR A 152 10.86 1.70 34.41
C THR A 152 9.63 0.96 34.95
N PRO A 153 9.50 0.79 36.28
CA PRO A 153 8.43 -0.01 36.90
C PRO A 153 7.01 0.58 36.76
N SER A 154 6.89 1.86 36.40
CA SER A 154 5.61 2.60 36.32
C SER A 154 5.01 2.66 34.92
N ARG A 155 5.75 2.29 33.87
CA ARG A 155 5.22 2.14 32.50
C ARG A 155 4.79 0.69 32.31
N GLN A 156 3.62 0.45 31.71
CA GLN A 156 3.28 -0.90 31.26
C GLN A 156 4.44 -1.42 30.39
N PRO A 157 4.89 -2.68 30.57
CA PRO A 157 5.95 -3.23 29.74
C PRO A 157 5.60 -3.06 28.26
N ASP A 158 6.52 -2.50 27.46
CA ASP A 158 6.40 -2.57 26.02
C ASP A 158 6.32 -4.07 25.65
N GLU A 159 5.14 -4.59 25.32
CA GLU A 159 5.05 -5.96 24.83
C GLU A 159 5.84 -6.07 23.52
N PRO A 160 6.58 -7.17 23.30
CA PRO A 160 7.27 -7.34 22.03
C PRO A 160 6.27 -7.42 20.89
N HIS A 161 6.29 -6.42 20.00
CA HIS A 161 5.39 -6.33 18.86
C HIS A 161 6.13 -6.62 17.55
N GLN A 162 6.92 -7.70 17.53
CA GLN A 162 7.51 -8.22 16.31
C GLN A 162 6.67 -9.38 15.79
N PHE A 163 5.95 -9.18 14.68
CA PHE A 163 5.37 -10.30 13.95
C PHE A 163 6.48 -11.03 13.20
N ARG A 164 6.79 -12.25 13.63
CA ARG A 164 7.77 -13.11 12.97
C ARG A 164 7.10 -14.39 12.51
N LEU A 165 6.67 -14.39 11.25
CA LEU A 165 6.15 -15.57 10.59
C LEU A 165 7.18 -16.72 10.65
N GLN A 166 6.78 -17.84 11.23
CA GLN A 166 7.58 -19.06 11.29
C GLN A 166 7.10 -20.07 10.24
N PRO A 167 7.96 -21.02 9.81
CA PRO A 167 7.55 -22.07 8.90
C PRO A 167 6.32 -22.87 9.38
N LYS A 168 6.18 -23.07 10.69
CA LYS A 168 5.02 -23.76 11.30
C LYS A 168 3.69 -23.01 11.18
N ASP A 169 3.75 -21.69 10.96
CA ASP A 169 2.56 -20.84 10.84
C ASP A 169 2.00 -20.86 9.41
N VAL A 170 2.78 -21.40 8.45
CA VAL A 170 2.40 -21.51 7.04
C VAL A 170 1.78 -22.88 6.81
N LYS A 171 0.52 -22.90 6.40
CA LYS A 171 -0.16 -24.15 6.05
C LYS A 171 0.39 -24.75 4.76
N HIS A 172 0.27 -26.06 4.64
CA HIS A 172 0.53 -26.81 3.40
C HIS A 172 -0.75 -27.41 2.79
N SER A 173 -1.85 -27.38 3.53
CA SER A 173 -3.16 -27.91 3.13
C SER A 173 -4.26 -27.27 3.99
N GLY A 174 -5.53 -27.47 3.61
CA GLY A 174 -6.66 -26.91 4.39
C GLY A 174 -6.69 -25.38 4.38
N PHE A 175 -6.24 -24.78 3.28
CA PHE A 175 -6.22 -23.34 3.07
C PHE A 175 -7.63 -22.75 3.20
N PHE A 176 -7.70 -21.50 3.67
CA PHE A 176 -8.93 -20.72 3.81
C PHE A 176 -10.01 -21.45 4.61
N ASN A 177 -9.62 -22.03 5.75
CA ASN A 177 -10.49 -22.84 6.61
C ASN A 177 -11.12 -24.06 5.90
N GLY A 178 -10.39 -24.66 4.95
CA GLY A 178 -10.84 -25.84 4.22
C GLY A 178 -11.76 -25.55 3.05
N ALA A 179 -11.71 -24.34 2.48
CA ALA A 179 -12.48 -24.00 1.29
C ALA A 179 -12.12 -24.96 0.13
N SER A 180 -13.14 -25.63 -0.44
CA SER A 180 -12.97 -26.52 -1.59
C SER A 180 -12.90 -25.78 -2.92
N ARG A 181 -13.24 -24.49 -2.92
CA ARG A 181 -13.24 -23.60 -4.08
C ARG A 181 -12.82 -22.20 -3.66
N ILE A 182 -12.01 -21.57 -4.49
CA ILE A 182 -11.69 -20.14 -4.43
C ILE A 182 -11.99 -19.48 -5.78
N GLN A 183 -12.01 -18.15 -5.77
CA GLN A 183 -12.21 -17.35 -6.97
C GLN A 183 -11.02 -16.42 -7.17
N VAL A 184 -10.45 -16.43 -8.38
CA VAL A 184 -9.24 -15.68 -8.70
C VAL A 184 -9.46 -14.85 -9.96
N ILE A 185 -9.19 -13.55 -9.85
CA ILE A 185 -9.10 -12.67 -11.03
C ILE A 185 -7.65 -12.69 -11.50
N VAL A 186 -7.45 -12.97 -12.78
CA VAL A 186 -6.12 -13.07 -13.41
C VAL A 186 -5.91 -11.87 -14.32
N LYS A 187 -4.75 -11.23 -14.21
CA LYS A 187 -4.38 -10.07 -15.04
C LYS A 187 -2.92 -10.15 -15.44
N LEU A 188 -2.65 -10.13 -16.73
CA LEU A 188 -1.31 -9.88 -17.25
C LEU A 188 -1.18 -8.38 -17.53
N ALA A 189 -0.11 -7.77 -17.02
CA ALA A 189 0.13 -6.35 -17.21
C ALA A 189 1.59 -6.10 -17.57
N ASN A 190 1.78 -5.35 -18.65
CA ASN A 190 3.09 -5.06 -19.20
C ASN A 190 3.26 -3.55 -19.33
N ILE A 191 4.44 -3.05 -19.01
CA ILE A 191 4.87 -1.70 -19.34
C ILE A 191 6.03 -1.83 -20.32
N HIS A 192 5.90 -1.19 -21.47
CA HIS A 192 6.92 -1.15 -22.51
C HIS A 192 7.42 0.30 -22.64
N LEU A 193 8.74 0.45 -22.68
CA LEU A 193 9.43 1.70 -22.94
C LEU A 193 10.16 1.58 -24.28
N THR A 194 10.17 2.66 -25.05
CA THR A 194 10.89 2.73 -26.33
C THR A 194 11.86 3.91 -26.31
N PRO A 195 12.84 3.98 -27.23
CA PRO A 195 13.70 5.16 -27.35
C PRO A 195 12.93 6.48 -27.47
N GLU A 196 11.76 6.47 -28.11
CA GLU A 196 10.88 7.64 -28.29
C GLU A 196 10.08 7.97 -27.02
N GLN A 197 9.73 6.96 -26.22
CA GLN A 197 9.08 7.10 -24.92
C GLN A 197 9.90 6.38 -23.84
N PRO A 198 11.04 6.96 -23.41
CA PRO A 198 12.04 6.24 -22.63
C PRO A 198 11.74 6.22 -21.12
N THR A 199 10.65 6.83 -20.68
CA THR A 199 10.30 7.01 -19.27
C THR A 199 8.84 6.65 -19.02
N TYR A 200 8.59 6.00 -17.88
CA TYR A 200 7.29 5.82 -17.27
C TYR A 200 7.19 6.69 -16.03
N ASP A 201 6.21 7.59 -15.98
CA ASP A 201 6.06 8.60 -14.91
C ASP A 201 5.46 8.05 -13.61
N GLY A 202 5.21 6.74 -13.54
CA GLY A 202 4.60 6.10 -12.39
C GLY A 202 3.09 5.88 -12.54
N GLY A 203 2.55 5.07 -11.64
CA GLY A 203 1.12 4.76 -11.54
C GLY A 203 0.39 5.65 -10.55
N SER A 204 -0.94 5.66 -10.63
CA SER A 204 -1.79 6.27 -9.62
C SER A 204 -1.87 5.41 -8.35
N TRP A 205 -2.11 6.02 -7.20
CA TRP A 205 -2.35 5.30 -5.95
C TRP A 205 -3.72 4.59 -5.96
N HIS A 206 -3.75 3.26 -5.89
CA HIS A 206 -4.98 2.46 -5.94
C HIS A 206 -4.98 1.30 -4.95
N ILE A 207 -6.17 0.78 -4.69
CA ILE A 207 -6.42 -0.57 -4.17
C ILE A 207 -6.99 -1.37 -5.35
N GLU A 208 -6.80 -2.69 -5.38
CA GLU A 208 -7.32 -3.49 -6.48
C GLU A 208 -8.83 -3.65 -6.38
N GLY A 209 -9.49 -3.34 -7.48
CA GLY A 209 -10.93 -3.52 -7.61
C GLY A 209 -11.81 -2.64 -6.72
N GLN A 210 -13.04 -3.08 -6.55
CA GLN A 210 -14.13 -2.39 -5.85
C GLN A 210 -14.79 -3.31 -4.81
N LEU A 211 -15.61 -2.74 -3.92
CA LEU A 211 -16.22 -3.50 -2.82
C LEU A 211 -17.04 -4.72 -3.31
N ASN A 212 -17.72 -4.59 -4.44
CA ASN A 212 -18.50 -5.68 -5.05
C ASN A 212 -17.64 -6.82 -5.63
N GLU A 213 -16.32 -6.63 -5.76
CA GLU A 213 -15.40 -7.65 -6.26
C GLU A 213 -14.75 -8.45 -5.13
N HIS A 214 -14.95 -8.03 -3.87
CA HIS A 214 -14.53 -8.75 -2.66
C HIS A 214 -13.06 -9.21 -2.67
N ILE A 215 -12.17 -8.49 -3.36
CA ILE A 215 -10.74 -8.82 -3.43
C ILE A 215 -10.12 -8.60 -2.05
N CYS A 216 -9.58 -9.66 -1.45
CA CYS A 216 -8.99 -9.64 -0.11
C CYS A 216 -7.46 -9.68 -0.14
N ALA A 217 -6.85 -10.28 -1.16
CA ALA A 217 -5.40 -10.39 -1.28
C ALA A 217 -4.92 -10.33 -2.73
N THR A 218 -3.69 -9.85 -2.90
CA THR A 218 -3.03 -9.70 -4.20
C THR A 218 -1.74 -10.50 -4.22
N ALA A 219 -1.48 -11.19 -5.35
CA ALA A 219 -0.20 -11.79 -5.66
C ALA A 219 0.32 -11.23 -6.99
N LEU A 220 1.54 -10.69 -6.99
CA LEU A 220 2.20 -10.17 -8.18
C LEU A 220 3.46 -10.98 -8.45
N TYR A 221 3.66 -11.45 -9.68
CA TYR A 221 4.88 -12.10 -10.11
C TYR A 221 5.50 -11.35 -11.28
N TYR A 222 6.75 -10.92 -11.09
CA TYR A 222 7.53 -10.17 -12.07
C TYR A 222 8.36 -11.15 -12.87
N TYR A 223 7.81 -11.59 -14.01
CA TYR A 223 8.37 -12.74 -14.72
C TYR A 223 9.42 -12.37 -15.77
N ASP A 224 9.48 -11.11 -16.19
CA ASP A 224 10.42 -10.65 -17.22
C ASP A 224 10.59 -9.13 -17.13
N ASN A 225 11.80 -8.69 -16.80
CA ASN A 225 12.19 -7.28 -16.78
C ASN A 225 13.49 -7.09 -17.56
N ASP A 226 13.48 -6.26 -18.60
CA ASP A 226 14.66 -5.99 -19.42
C ASP A 226 14.84 -4.49 -19.68
N ASN A 227 16.10 -4.05 -19.68
CA ASN A 227 16.52 -2.70 -20.05
C ASN A 227 15.81 -1.54 -19.32
N ILE A 228 15.45 -1.71 -18.05
CA ILE A 228 14.84 -0.66 -17.23
C ILE A 228 15.66 -0.37 -15.97
N THR A 229 15.61 0.88 -15.51
CA THR A 229 16.13 1.27 -14.20
C THR A 229 15.33 0.56 -13.09
N GLU A 230 15.75 0.72 -11.84
CA GLU A 230 15.03 0.13 -10.71
C GLU A 230 13.54 0.49 -10.72
N SER A 231 12.68 -0.54 -10.82
CA SER A 231 11.24 -0.41 -10.69
C SER A 231 10.81 -0.82 -9.29
N ARG A 232 9.96 0.00 -8.65
CA ARG A 232 9.54 -0.21 -7.26
C ARG A 232 8.03 -0.11 -7.13
N LEU A 233 7.49 -0.83 -6.15
CA LEU A 233 6.08 -0.74 -5.76
C LEU A 233 6.00 -0.09 -4.38
N ALA A 234 5.43 1.11 -4.34
CA ALA A 234 5.23 1.88 -3.12
C ALA A 234 3.89 1.53 -2.49
N PHE A 235 3.83 1.54 -1.15
CA PHE A 235 2.67 1.23 -0.34
C PHE A 235 2.39 2.37 0.64
N ARG A 236 1.11 2.64 0.86
CA ARG A 236 0.63 3.51 1.93
C ARG A 236 -0.65 2.96 2.55
N ALA A 237 -0.86 3.32 3.80
CA ALA A 237 -1.99 2.86 4.61
C ALA A 237 -2.60 4.03 5.37
N ARG A 238 -3.85 3.88 5.80
CA ARG A 238 -4.43 4.82 6.75
C ARG A 238 -3.93 4.49 8.16
N SER A 239 -3.51 5.51 8.90
CA SER A 239 -3.17 5.39 10.31
C SER A 239 -4.42 5.21 11.16
N ASN A 240 -4.27 4.65 12.36
CA ASN A 240 -5.37 4.54 13.31
C ASN A 240 -5.71 5.92 13.88
N VAL A 241 -6.75 6.56 13.33
CA VAL A 241 -7.15 7.92 13.70
C VAL A 241 -7.55 8.03 15.16
N GLU A 242 -8.20 6.99 15.71
CA GLU A 242 -8.61 7.00 17.11
C GLU A 242 -7.39 7.06 18.02
N GLU A 243 -6.39 6.21 17.78
CA GLU A 243 -5.15 6.23 18.57
C GLU A 243 -4.37 7.55 18.40
N LEU A 244 -4.32 8.09 17.18
CA LEU A 244 -3.68 9.39 16.95
C LEU A 244 -4.39 10.52 17.71
N ARG A 245 -5.71 10.42 17.95
CA ARG A 245 -6.53 11.47 18.58
C ARG A 245 -6.67 11.36 20.08
N SER A 246 -6.97 10.17 20.58
CA SER A 246 -7.33 10.01 21.99
C SER A 246 -6.20 9.47 22.86
N ALA A 247 -5.16 8.87 22.26
CA ALA A 247 -4.13 8.14 23.00
C ALA A 247 -2.69 8.66 22.80
N LEU A 248 -2.46 9.53 21.81
CA LEU A 248 -1.13 10.04 21.51
C LEU A 248 -0.82 11.31 22.32
N GLU A 249 0.20 11.27 23.17
CA GLU A 249 0.75 12.46 23.82
C GLU A 249 1.73 13.17 22.86
N TYR A 250 1.45 14.42 22.51
CA TYR A 250 2.35 15.25 21.71
C TYR A 250 2.21 16.74 22.07
N GLU A 251 3.21 17.54 21.73
CA GLU A 251 3.20 18.99 21.96
C GLU A 251 2.46 19.69 20.81
N GLN A 252 1.63 20.69 21.13
CA GLN A 252 0.90 21.45 20.11
C GLN A 252 1.88 22.02 19.07
N TRP A 253 1.51 21.96 17.79
CA TRP A 253 2.34 22.40 16.65
C TRP A 253 3.61 21.57 16.38
N ASP A 254 3.84 20.44 17.06
CA ASP A 254 4.97 19.54 16.79
C ASP A 254 4.74 18.61 15.57
N TYR A 255 4.50 19.23 14.41
CA TYR A 255 4.34 18.51 13.14
C TYR A 255 5.59 17.73 12.74
N ARG A 256 6.77 18.22 13.14
CA ARG A 256 8.06 17.61 12.82
C ARG A 256 8.15 16.22 13.42
N SER A 257 7.92 16.08 14.72
CA SER A 257 8.05 14.78 15.41
C SER A 257 6.97 13.80 14.94
N ILE A 258 5.76 14.29 14.71
CA ILE A 258 4.64 13.49 14.20
C ILE A 258 4.91 12.98 12.79
N SER A 259 5.23 13.88 11.86
CA SER A 259 5.50 13.53 10.46
C SER A 259 6.64 12.53 10.38
N ARG A 260 7.69 12.74 11.19
CA ARG A 260 8.85 11.84 11.23
C ARG A 260 8.52 10.48 11.83
N THR A 261 7.71 10.42 12.88
CA THR A 261 7.37 9.17 13.58
C THR A 261 6.42 8.31 12.78
N PHE A 262 5.38 8.92 12.21
CA PHE A 262 4.33 8.19 11.52
C PHE A 262 4.46 8.21 10.00
N ALA A 263 5.45 8.89 9.44
CA ALA A 263 5.60 9.04 7.98
C ALA A 263 4.28 9.53 7.32
N ILE A 264 3.65 10.52 7.95
CA ILE A 264 2.44 11.20 7.49
C ILE A 264 2.76 12.66 7.14
N ASP A 265 1.96 13.25 6.26
CA ASP A 265 2.05 14.68 5.94
C ASP A 265 1.18 15.47 6.93
N ALA A 266 1.83 16.07 7.94
CA ALA A 266 1.17 16.88 8.97
C ALA A 266 1.35 18.38 8.67
N VAL A 267 1.15 18.81 7.43
CA VAL A 267 1.22 20.24 7.08
C VAL A 267 -0.14 20.90 7.33
N PRO A 268 -0.19 22.01 8.10
CA PRO A 268 -1.44 22.72 8.39
C PRO A 268 -2.30 22.96 7.15
N GLY A 269 -3.56 22.51 7.20
CA GLY A 269 -4.53 22.68 6.11
C GLY A 269 -4.38 21.66 4.96
N ARG A 270 -3.41 20.75 5.05
CA ARG A 270 -3.26 19.55 4.19
C ARG A 270 -3.02 18.27 4.98
N ASP A 271 -3.23 18.33 6.29
CA ASP A 271 -3.03 17.25 7.24
C ASP A 271 -3.66 15.95 6.75
N THR A 272 -2.90 14.86 6.77
CA THR A 272 -3.39 13.56 6.37
C THR A 272 -3.00 12.46 7.34
N THR A 273 -3.90 11.50 7.51
CA THR A 273 -3.62 10.27 8.27
C THR A 273 -3.02 9.17 7.40
N LEU A 274 -2.75 9.45 6.11
CA LEU A 274 -2.10 8.53 5.19
C LEU A 274 -0.61 8.39 5.52
N GLN A 275 -0.25 7.22 6.02
CA GLN A 275 1.12 6.82 6.30
C GLN A 275 1.75 6.19 5.07
N ASP A 276 2.88 6.74 4.62
CA ASP A 276 3.75 6.08 3.66
C ASP A 276 4.46 4.91 4.36
N VAL A 277 4.10 3.70 3.94
CA VAL A 277 4.62 2.45 4.55
C VAL A 277 6.02 2.13 4.01
N GLY A 278 6.30 2.57 2.79
CA GLY A 278 7.57 2.40 2.09
C GLY A 278 7.39 1.76 0.72
N SER A 279 8.49 1.36 0.09
CA SER A 279 8.48 0.73 -1.23
C SER A 279 9.38 -0.49 -1.30
N ILE A 280 9.05 -1.41 -2.21
CA ILE A 280 9.78 -2.66 -2.42
C ILE A 280 10.33 -2.67 -3.85
N LEU A 281 11.59 -3.05 -4.03
CA LEU A 281 12.19 -3.26 -5.35
C LEU A 281 11.51 -4.42 -6.08
N THR A 282 11.21 -4.25 -7.37
CA THR A 282 10.41 -5.21 -8.15
C THR A 282 11.19 -5.82 -9.31
N ARG A 283 12.24 -6.56 -8.95
CA ARG A 283 13.12 -7.27 -9.90
C ARG A 283 12.46 -8.51 -10.49
N GLU A 284 12.98 -8.98 -11.63
CA GLU A 284 12.59 -10.26 -12.23
C GLU A 284 12.73 -11.43 -11.25
N GLY A 285 11.83 -12.41 -11.36
CA GLY A 285 11.76 -13.61 -10.52
C GLY A 285 11.18 -13.36 -9.13
N ARG A 286 10.76 -12.13 -8.81
CA ARG A 286 10.16 -11.79 -7.51
C ARG A 286 8.65 -11.99 -7.53
N ALA A 287 8.13 -12.68 -6.52
CA ALA A 287 6.72 -12.69 -6.18
C ALA A 287 6.47 -11.80 -4.94
N LEU A 288 5.39 -11.02 -4.96
CA LEU A 288 4.91 -10.19 -3.86
C LEU A 288 3.49 -10.60 -3.47
N PHE A 289 3.23 -10.68 -2.17
CA PHE A 289 1.93 -11.03 -1.62
C PHE A 289 1.55 -10.00 -0.57
N PHE A 290 0.36 -9.41 -0.69
CA PHE A 290 -0.11 -8.40 0.26
C PHE A 290 -1.64 -8.37 0.35
N PRO A 291 -2.21 -7.99 1.50
CA PRO A 291 -3.65 -7.79 1.61
C PRO A 291 -4.09 -6.60 0.74
N ASN A 292 -5.31 -6.67 0.21
CA ASN A 292 -5.90 -5.60 -0.58
C ASN A 292 -6.43 -4.43 0.31
N LEU A 293 -5.64 -4.07 1.34
CA LEU A 293 -5.88 -2.99 2.28
C LEU A 293 -4.93 -1.81 2.06
N PHE A 294 -3.80 -2.07 1.41
CA PHE A 294 -2.80 -1.04 1.13
C PHE A 294 -3.08 -0.37 -0.21
N GLN A 295 -3.11 0.96 -0.19
CA GLN A 295 -2.95 1.69 -1.43
C GLN A 295 -1.52 1.47 -1.93
N HIS A 296 -1.38 1.20 -3.21
CA HIS A 296 -0.08 1.02 -3.83
C HIS A 296 0.01 1.75 -5.17
N ARG A 297 1.24 2.02 -5.60
CA ARG A 297 1.55 2.54 -6.93
C ARG A 297 2.88 2.01 -7.42
N VAL A 298 3.02 1.92 -8.74
CA VAL A 298 4.32 1.71 -9.38
C VAL A 298 5.05 3.05 -9.38
N GLU A 299 6.29 3.09 -8.88
CA GLU A 299 7.13 4.29 -8.92
C GLU A 299 7.67 4.54 -10.34
N PRO A 300 8.07 5.78 -10.68
CA PRO A 300 8.64 6.10 -11.99
C PRO A 300 9.90 5.27 -12.29
N PHE A 301 10.11 4.94 -13.56
CA PHE A 301 11.35 4.31 -14.04
C PHE A 301 11.57 4.62 -15.52
N SER A 302 12.78 4.35 -16.02
CA SER A 302 13.18 4.68 -17.39
C SER A 302 14.06 3.60 -18.00
N LEU A 303 14.42 3.73 -19.28
CA LEU A 303 15.39 2.86 -19.93
C LEU A 303 16.79 3.04 -19.34
N VAL A 304 17.52 1.93 -19.16
CA VAL A 304 18.96 1.96 -18.84
C VAL A 304 19.75 2.37 -20.08
N ASP A 305 19.59 1.61 -21.17
CA ASP A 305 20.09 1.96 -22.49
C ASP A 305 18.95 2.56 -23.32
N ARG A 306 19.01 3.89 -23.53
CA ARG A 306 17.99 4.64 -24.27
C ARG A 306 17.94 4.32 -25.77
N SER A 307 18.92 3.59 -26.31
CA SER A 307 18.93 3.19 -27.73
C SER A 307 18.10 1.94 -28.01
N ARG A 308 17.76 1.17 -26.97
CA ARG A 308 17.04 -0.10 -27.09
C ARG A 308 15.71 -0.02 -26.33
N PRO A 309 14.64 -0.69 -26.79
CA PRO A 309 13.43 -0.85 -26.00
C PRO A 309 13.68 -1.57 -24.68
N GLY A 310 12.75 -1.44 -23.74
CA GLY A 310 12.78 -2.11 -22.45
C GLY A 310 11.39 -2.39 -21.92
N HIS A 311 11.28 -3.28 -20.94
CA HIS A 311 9.98 -3.66 -20.41
C HIS A 311 9.99 -4.16 -18.98
N ARG A 312 8.80 -4.15 -18.40
CA ARG A 312 8.44 -4.80 -17.15
C ARG A 312 7.16 -5.58 -17.38
N LYS A 313 7.16 -6.89 -17.15
CA LYS A 313 5.99 -7.75 -17.36
C LYS A 313 5.63 -8.49 -16.08
N ILE A 314 4.34 -8.49 -15.75
CA ILE A 314 3.84 -9.11 -14.54
C ILE A 314 2.61 -9.99 -14.78
N LEU A 315 2.52 -11.05 -13.99
CA LEU A 315 1.29 -11.81 -13.76
C LEU A 315 0.74 -11.40 -12.39
N ALA A 316 -0.45 -10.83 -12.38
CA ALA A 316 -1.19 -10.45 -11.18
C ALA A 316 -2.37 -11.41 -10.97
N LEU A 317 -2.52 -11.87 -9.74
CA LEU A 317 -3.65 -12.64 -9.27
C LEU A 317 -4.32 -11.89 -8.12
N PHE A 318 -5.64 -11.79 -8.15
CA PHE A 318 -6.42 -11.18 -7.09
C PHE A 318 -7.36 -12.23 -6.51
N LEU A 319 -7.16 -12.56 -5.24
CA LEU A 319 -7.99 -13.51 -4.50
C LEU A 319 -9.27 -12.80 -4.06
N VAL A 320 -10.41 -13.27 -4.56
CA VAL A 320 -11.73 -12.93 -4.03
C VAL A 320 -11.91 -13.67 -2.70
N ASP A 321 -12.47 -13.01 -1.69
CA ASP A 321 -12.72 -13.59 -0.36
C ASP A 321 -13.40 -14.96 -0.49
N PRO A 322 -12.73 -16.07 -0.09
CA PRO A 322 -13.32 -17.40 -0.16
C PRO A 322 -14.63 -17.56 0.64
N ALA A 323 -14.89 -16.69 1.62
CA ALA A 323 -16.14 -16.68 2.38
C ALA A 323 -17.30 -15.97 1.66
N ILE A 324 -17.02 -15.18 0.61
CA ILE A 324 -18.02 -14.38 -0.12
C ILE A 324 -17.82 -14.56 -1.64
N PRO A 325 -18.26 -15.71 -2.19
CA PRO A 325 -18.22 -15.93 -3.64
C PRO A 325 -19.08 -14.91 -4.38
N ILE A 326 -18.61 -14.47 -5.53
CA ILE A 326 -19.30 -13.53 -6.43
C ILE A 326 -19.61 -14.20 -7.78
N ILE A 327 -20.37 -13.51 -8.63
CA ILE A 327 -20.63 -13.97 -10.01
C ILE A 327 -19.28 -14.12 -10.75
N SER A 328 -19.05 -15.28 -11.35
CA SER A 328 -17.79 -15.62 -12.01
C SER A 328 -17.97 -16.01 -13.47
N THR A 329 -16.86 -16.36 -14.13
CA THR A 329 -16.88 -16.95 -15.47
C THR A 329 -17.50 -18.36 -15.52
N ALA A 330 -17.84 -18.96 -14.38
CA ALA A 330 -18.70 -20.16 -14.35
C ALA A 330 -20.17 -19.81 -14.62
N ASN A 331 -20.59 -18.58 -14.33
CA ASN A 331 -21.96 -18.11 -14.51
C ASN A 331 -22.14 -17.30 -15.81
N VAL A 332 -21.08 -16.62 -16.24
CA VAL A 332 -21.10 -15.73 -17.42
C VAL A 332 -20.43 -16.45 -18.59
N PRO A 333 -21.09 -16.60 -19.76
CA PRO A 333 -20.45 -17.15 -20.95
C PRO A 333 -19.25 -16.31 -21.43
N PRO A 334 -18.33 -16.88 -22.24
CA PRO A 334 -17.23 -16.14 -22.83
C PRO A 334 -17.68 -14.80 -23.42
N GLN A 335 -17.01 -13.73 -22.98
CA GLN A 335 -17.32 -12.35 -23.41
C GLN A 335 -16.93 -12.10 -24.86
N GLN A 336 -15.97 -12.87 -25.39
CA GLN A 336 -15.59 -12.86 -26.80
C GLN A 336 -16.56 -13.78 -27.59
N PRO A 337 -17.41 -13.24 -28.47
CA PRO A 337 -18.47 -14.03 -29.11
C PRO A 337 -17.94 -15.23 -29.90
N HIS A 338 -16.79 -15.07 -30.58
CA HIS A 338 -16.15 -16.12 -31.37
C HIS A 338 -15.62 -17.31 -30.55
N TRP A 339 -15.65 -17.24 -29.21
CA TRP A 339 -15.24 -18.35 -28.32
C TRP A 339 -16.40 -19.29 -27.98
N ARG A 340 -17.65 -18.86 -28.26
CA ARG A 340 -18.84 -19.61 -27.87
C ARG A 340 -19.03 -20.83 -28.81
N PRO A 341 -19.36 -22.03 -28.28
CA PRO A 341 -19.62 -23.20 -29.11
C PRO A 341 -20.79 -22.94 -30.06
N GLY A 342 -20.61 -23.21 -31.36
CA GLY A 342 -21.67 -23.07 -32.37
C GLY A 342 -21.53 -21.90 -33.35
N GLY A 343 -20.52 -21.03 -33.19
CA GLY A 343 -20.08 -20.08 -34.23
C GLY A 343 -21.10 -19.03 -34.70
N GLY A 344 -22.27 -18.96 -34.08
CA GLY A 344 -23.33 -18.02 -34.41
C GLY A 344 -23.50 -17.00 -33.29
N GLU A 345 -23.60 -15.73 -33.67
CA GLU A 345 -24.30 -14.74 -32.87
C GLU A 345 -25.68 -15.33 -32.54
N ALA A 346 -25.88 -15.78 -31.30
CA ALA A 346 -27.24 -15.91 -30.82
C ALA A 346 -27.81 -14.48 -30.87
N GLU A 347 -28.65 -14.21 -31.87
CA GLU A 347 -29.31 -12.91 -32.07
C GLU A 347 -29.95 -12.49 -30.74
N GLY A 348 -29.35 -11.50 -30.07
CA GLY A 348 -29.88 -10.89 -28.84
C GLY A 348 -28.97 -10.92 -27.61
N ASP A 349 -27.96 -11.79 -27.53
CA ASP A 349 -27.20 -12.05 -26.27
C ASP A 349 -25.70 -11.70 -26.32
N ALA A 350 -25.22 -11.12 -27.42
CA ALA A 350 -23.84 -10.69 -27.59
C ALA A 350 -23.74 -9.18 -27.74
N ILE A 351 -22.97 -8.55 -26.85
CA ILE A 351 -22.63 -7.13 -26.93
C ILE A 351 -21.74 -6.92 -28.17
N SER A 352 -22.08 -5.94 -29.00
CA SER A 352 -21.24 -5.58 -30.17
C SER A 352 -19.87 -5.08 -29.73
N GLU A 353 -18.83 -5.20 -30.57
CA GLU A 353 -17.49 -4.69 -30.24
C GLU A 353 -17.51 -3.18 -29.90
N ALA A 354 -18.28 -2.40 -30.66
CA ALA A 354 -18.44 -0.96 -30.42
C ALA A 354 -19.09 -0.69 -29.06
N GLU A 355 -20.09 -1.46 -28.68
CA GLU A 355 -20.73 -1.35 -27.37
C GLU A 355 -19.82 -1.83 -26.24
N ALA A 356 -19.08 -2.92 -26.42
CA ALA A 356 -18.10 -3.40 -25.46
C ALA A 356 -17.00 -2.36 -25.22
N ARG A 357 -16.56 -1.65 -26.28
CA ARG A 357 -15.62 -0.55 -26.17
C ARG A 357 -16.18 0.62 -25.38
N ARG A 358 -17.42 1.04 -25.65
CA ARG A 358 -18.13 2.09 -24.91
C ARG A 358 -18.27 1.72 -23.42
N ILE A 359 -18.74 0.51 -23.14
CA ILE A 359 -18.88 -0.01 -21.77
C ILE A 359 -17.53 -0.03 -21.05
N ARG A 360 -16.45 -0.45 -21.74
CA ARG A 360 -15.10 -0.42 -21.19
C ARG A 360 -14.64 1.01 -20.87
N GLU A 361 -14.92 1.99 -21.73
CA GLU A 361 -14.60 3.39 -21.47
C GLU A 361 -15.37 3.93 -20.26
N GLU A 362 -16.67 3.62 -20.15
CA GLU A 362 -17.49 3.96 -18.98
C GLU A 362 -16.96 3.32 -17.70
N LEU A 363 -16.58 2.05 -17.74
CA LEU A 363 -15.94 1.34 -16.63
C LEU A 363 -14.65 2.05 -16.17
N MET A 364 -13.78 2.42 -17.11
CA MET A 364 -12.51 3.08 -16.79
C MET A 364 -12.73 4.48 -16.21
N ALA A 365 -13.72 5.22 -16.73
CA ALA A 365 -14.10 6.53 -16.20
C ALA A 365 -14.68 6.42 -14.78
N GLU A 366 -15.60 5.47 -14.56
CA GLU A 366 -16.21 5.23 -13.24
C GLU A 366 -15.14 4.84 -12.21
N ARG A 367 -14.25 3.91 -12.58
CA ARG A 367 -13.15 3.48 -11.71
C ARG A 367 -12.23 4.62 -11.33
N SER A 368 -11.84 5.44 -12.31
CA SER A 368 -10.98 6.61 -12.05
C SER A 368 -11.65 7.58 -11.08
N ALA A 369 -12.93 7.90 -11.29
CA ALA A 369 -13.69 8.77 -10.40
C ALA A 369 -13.84 8.20 -8.97
N LEU A 370 -14.11 6.90 -8.86
CA LEU A 370 -14.28 6.22 -7.59
C LEU A 370 -12.95 6.03 -6.83
N GLN A 371 -11.85 5.85 -7.54
CA GLN A 371 -10.50 5.83 -6.98
C GLN A 371 -10.10 7.19 -6.41
N SER A 372 -10.41 8.28 -7.11
CA SER A 372 -10.23 9.64 -6.59
C SER A 372 -11.03 9.85 -5.31
N LYS A 373 -12.34 9.52 -5.32
CA LYS A 373 -13.19 9.58 -4.10
C LYS A 373 -12.66 8.73 -2.96
N THR A 374 -12.14 7.53 -3.24
CA THR A 374 -11.55 6.66 -2.22
C THR A 374 -10.31 7.31 -1.61
N THR A 375 -9.47 7.92 -2.43
CA THR A 375 -8.27 8.64 -1.98
C THR A 375 -8.63 9.87 -1.17
N GLU A 376 -9.61 10.66 -1.61
CA GLU A 376 -10.14 11.81 -0.86
C GLU A 376 -10.69 11.38 0.51
N ARG A 377 -11.50 10.32 0.57
CA ARG A 377 -12.01 9.79 1.85
C ARG A 377 -10.92 9.28 2.78
N LEU A 378 -9.83 8.74 2.24
CA LEU A 378 -8.68 8.33 3.05
C LEU A 378 -7.91 9.55 3.60
N ARG A 379 -7.91 10.68 2.89
CA ARG A 379 -7.31 11.94 3.32
C ARG A 379 -8.19 12.70 4.32
N ALA A 380 -9.48 12.82 4.04
CA ALA A 380 -10.46 13.65 4.75
C ALA A 380 -10.93 13.07 6.09
N ALA A 381 -10.15 12.21 6.73
CA ALA A 381 -10.45 11.80 8.09
C ALA A 381 -10.05 12.94 9.03
N ASP A 382 -11.04 13.56 9.68
CA ASP A 382 -10.88 14.71 10.56
C ASP A 382 -9.81 14.42 11.65
N PHE A 383 -8.60 14.90 11.40
CA PHE A 383 -7.51 14.92 12.36
C PHE A 383 -6.77 16.25 12.19
N ASN A 384 -7.06 17.19 13.08
CA ASN A 384 -6.42 18.50 13.10
C ASN A 384 -5.39 18.52 14.23
N PHE A 385 -4.11 18.57 13.86
CA PHE A 385 -2.98 18.62 14.81
C PHE A 385 -3.00 19.87 15.72
N CYS A 386 -3.79 20.90 15.36
CA CYS A 386 -3.89 22.17 16.10
C CYS A 386 -4.93 22.16 17.24
N GLU A 387 -5.83 21.16 17.29
CA GLU A 387 -7.04 21.20 18.14
C GLU A 387 -6.94 20.39 19.46
N HIS A 388 -5.73 20.12 19.94
CA HIS A 388 -5.51 19.52 21.27
C HIS A 388 -5.15 20.56 22.33
#